data_AF-A0A7W8QI95-F1
#
_entry.id   AF-A0A7W8QI95-F1
#
_cell.length_a   1.000
_cell.length_b   1.000
_cell.length_c   1.000
_cell.angle_alpha   90.00
_cell.angle_beta   90.00
_cell.angle_gamma   90.00
#
_symmetry.space_group_name_H-M   'P 1'
#
loop_
_entity.id
_entity.type
_entity.pdbx_description
1 polymer ?
#
loop_
_entity_poly.entity_id
_entity_poly.type
_entity_poly.pdbx_seq_one_letter_code
_entity_poly.pdbx_strand_id
1 'polypeptide(L)'
;MRADRLLSFLLLLQNRGRMTAAELAAELECSERTVYRDAEALGAAGIPIYADRGTGGGYRLMDGYRTRLTGLTAGEADSLFFTGLPGPADALGLGSELALVRLKLLAALPGELRERAERVGARFHLDATAWWRTPAATPHLAALADAVWEERTVQIGYRRFDGSTVQRTVDPLGLVLKGDTWYVLARPSPATTRTSPAAPGRPAGPPAEDASGAEHAEHMTASAEKRKKTTETAPGRDSDRQVRTYRVDRIKELTDTGLSFTRPDDFDLPALWAAWAEEFESSRYRLHTRVRLTDRGLHLLPSLSSQRTAAGAATARRCADGRHEVDLVVESVPVAVHEFSAYGADLEVIDPPELRTALAEHLRAAAARYTTPPEEAGEADTPEKAV
;
A
#
# COMPACT_ATOMS: atom_id res chain seq x y z
N MET A 1 -45.13 -14.40 9.30
CA MET A 1 -44.30 -13.53 10.17
C MET A 1 -43.12 -13.06 9.34
N ARG A 2 -42.67 -11.80 9.44
CA ARG A 2 -41.48 -11.36 8.69
C ARG A 2 -40.25 -11.69 9.53
N ALA A 3 -39.36 -12.55 9.02
CA ALA A 3 -38.12 -12.95 9.69
C ALA A 3 -37.26 -11.75 10.12
N ASP A 4 -37.32 -10.68 9.33
CA ASP A 4 -36.68 -9.39 9.59
C ASP A 4 -37.05 -8.81 10.97
N ARG A 5 -38.33 -8.85 11.34
CA ARG A 5 -38.79 -8.28 12.62
C ARG A 5 -38.31 -9.09 13.84
N LEU A 6 -38.22 -10.41 13.72
CA LEU A 6 -37.68 -11.28 14.78
C LEU A 6 -36.19 -11.01 15.00
N LEU A 7 -35.45 -10.74 13.92
CA LEU A 7 -34.06 -10.34 13.98
C LEU A 7 -33.90 -8.97 14.64
N SER A 8 -34.70 -7.96 14.25
CA SER A 8 -34.69 -6.64 14.87
C SER A 8 -35.04 -6.70 16.36
N PHE A 9 -36.04 -7.51 16.75
CA PHE A 9 -36.38 -7.76 18.16
C PHE A 9 -35.16 -8.26 18.92
N LEU A 10 -34.50 -9.29 18.41
CA LEU A 10 -33.33 -9.89 19.06
C LEU A 10 -32.16 -8.90 19.20
N LEU A 11 -31.89 -8.10 18.17
CA LEU A 11 -30.83 -7.09 18.19
C LEU A 11 -31.12 -5.97 19.19
N LEU A 12 -32.38 -5.52 19.31
CA LEU A 12 -32.80 -4.53 20.29
C LEU A 12 -32.54 -5.01 21.72
N LEU A 13 -32.88 -6.27 22.02
CA LEU A 13 -32.59 -6.87 23.33
C LEU A 13 -31.08 -7.09 23.57
N GLN A 14 -30.29 -7.45 22.55
CA GLN A 14 -28.85 -7.59 22.71
C GLN A 14 -28.13 -6.27 23.01
N ASN A 15 -28.61 -5.16 22.43
CA ASN A 15 -27.99 -3.84 22.55
C ASN A 15 -28.50 -3.05 23.76
N ARG A 16 -29.82 -3.03 24.00
CA ARG A 16 -30.45 -2.28 25.11
C ARG A 16 -30.69 -3.13 26.36
N GLY A 17 -30.49 -4.45 26.28
CA GLY A 17 -30.59 -5.37 27.41
C GLY A 17 -32.04 -5.75 27.74
N ARG A 18 -32.74 -4.90 28.50
CA ARG A 18 -34.13 -5.13 28.93
C ARG A 18 -35.03 -4.07 28.30
N MET A 19 -36.15 -4.49 27.71
CA MET A 19 -37.15 -3.59 27.14
C MET A 19 -38.57 -4.08 27.43
N THR A 20 -39.49 -3.15 27.69
CA THR A 20 -40.92 -3.45 27.87
C THR A 20 -41.59 -3.83 26.55
N ALA A 21 -42.78 -4.43 26.63
CA ALA A 21 -43.56 -4.74 25.44
C ALA A 21 -43.96 -3.47 24.66
N ALA A 22 -44.28 -2.38 25.38
CA ALA A 22 -44.63 -1.09 24.79
C ALA A 22 -43.45 -0.44 24.06
N GLU A 23 -42.24 -0.48 24.62
CA GLU A 23 -41.03 0.02 23.97
C GLU A 23 -40.67 -0.80 22.72
N LEU A 24 -40.76 -2.13 22.80
CA LEU A 24 -40.54 -3.01 21.65
C LEU A 24 -41.60 -2.80 20.57
N ALA A 25 -42.86 -2.56 20.95
CA ALA A 25 -43.95 -2.28 20.03
C ALA A 25 -43.72 -0.95 19.29
N ALA A 26 -43.28 0.09 20.00
CA ALA A 26 -42.94 1.38 19.42
C ALA A 26 -41.75 1.27 18.45
N GLU A 27 -40.67 0.61 18.85
CA GLU A 27 -39.44 0.53 18.04
C GLU A 27 -39.59 -0.40 16.83
N LEU A 28 -40.39 -1.47 16.95
CA LEU A 28 -40.67 -2.42 15.86
C LEU A 28 -41.90 -2.01 15.02
N GLU A 29 -42.46 -0.82 15.27
CA GLU A 29 -43.64 -0.27 14.60
C GLU A 29 -44.81 -1.27 14.54
N CYS A 30 -45.09 -1.94 15.66
CA CYS A 30 -46.11 -2.97 15.75
C CYS A 30 -46.93 -2.88 17.04
N SER A 31 -47.90 -3.77 17.22
CA SER A 31 -48.70 -3.82 18.45
C SER A 31 -48.02 -4.66 19.54
N GLU A 32 -48.28 -4.39 20.82
CA GLU A 32 -47.79 -5.24 21.93
C GLU A 32 -48.22 -6.71 21.77
N ARG A 33 -49.42 -6.96 21.24
CA ARG A 33 -49.88 -8.32 20.91
C ARG A 33 -48.97 -9.02 19.90
N THR A 34 -48.38 -8.27 18.97
CA THR A 34 -47.40 -8.78 18.01
C THR A 34 -46.07 -9.09 18.71
N VAL A 35 -45.62 -8.24 19.63
CA VAL A 35 -44.42 -8.47 20.45
C VAL A 35 -44.55 -9.75 21.27
N TYR A 36 -45.71 -9.99 21.90
CA TYR A 36 -45.95 -11.23 22.65
C TYR A 36 -45.85 -12.47 21.77
N ARG A 37 -46.47 -12.42 20.58
CA ARG A 37 -46.42 -13.52 19.61
C ARG A 37 -45.00 -13.77 19.08
N ASP A 38 -44.25 -12.70 18.84
CA ASP A 38 -42.87 -12.77 18.34
C ASP A 38 -41.93 -13.31 19.44
N ALA A 39 -42.14 -12.94 20.71
CA ALA A 39 -41.40 -13.49 21.84
C ALA A 39 -41.63 -15.01 22.03
N GLU A 40 -42.88 -15.47 21.89
CA GLU A 40 -43.19 -16.91 21.86
C GLU A 40 -42.50 -17.63 20.70
N ALA A 41 -42.48 -17.01 19.51
CA ALA A 41 -41.81 -17.56 18.34
C ALA A 41 -40.29 -17.68 18.54
N LEU A 42 -39.65 -16.69 19.17
CA LEU A 42 -38.24 -16.74 19.53
C LEU A 42 -37.97 -17.87 20.54
N GLY A 43 -38.81 -18.00 21.57
CA GLY A 43 -38.70 -19.09 22.54
C GLY A 43 -38.86 -20.48 21.90
N ALA A 44 -39.83 -20.63 20.99
CA ALA A 44 -40.04 -21.87 20.23
C ALA A 44 -38.86 -22.20 19.30
N ALA A 45 -38.11 -21.19 18.86
CA ALA A 45 -36.89 -21.34 18.07
C ALA A 45 -35.62 -21.61 18.91
N GLY A 46 -35.77 -21.84 20.23
CA GLY A 46 -34.66 -22.15 21.13
C GLY A 46 -33.86 -20.93 21.60
N ILE A 47 -34.37 -19.71 21.40
CA ILE A 47 -33.73 -18.48 21.86
C ILE A 47 -34.16 -18.24 23.32
N PRO A 48 -33.21 -18.13 24.27
CA PRO A 48 -33.51 -18.05 25.70
C PRO A 48 -33.92 -16.62 26.11
N ILE A 49 -35.13 -16.24 25.68
CA ILE A 49 -35.79 -14.97 26.04
C ILE A 49 -36.66 -15.16 27.29
N TYR A 50 -36.57 -14.21 28.23
CA TYR A 50 -37.35 -14.20 29.47
C TYR A 50 -38.16 -12.93 29.57
N ALA A 51 -39.37 -13.04 30.11
CA ALA A 51 -40.22 -11.92 30.49
C ALA A 51 -40.25 -11.79 32.01
N ASP A 52 -39.66 -10.72 32.53
CA ASP A 52 -39.79 -10.35 33.94
C ASP A 52 -41.14 -9.63 34.13
N ARG A 53 -41.96 -10.06 35.08
CA ARG A 53 -43.28 -9.46 35.38
C ARG A 53 -43.16 -8.39 36.47
N GLY A 54 -43.93 -7.29 36.36
CA GLY A 54 -44.06 -6.25 37.40
C GLY A 54 -43.87 -4.82 36.87
N THR A 55 -44.00 -3.83 37.76
CA THR A 55 -43.66 -2.41 37.49
C THR A 55 -42.14 -2.28 37.30
N GLY A 56 -41.70 -2.23 36.04
CA GLY A 56 -40.28 -2.32 35.65
C GLY A 56 -39.89 -3.67 35.02
N GLY A 57 -40.86 -4.54 34.77
CA GLY A 57 -40.70 -5.78 34.02
C GLY A 57 -40.45 -5.55 32.52
N GLY A 58 -40.04 -6.58 31.80
CA GLY A 58 -39.73 -6.49 30.38
C GLY A 58 -39.12 -7.77 29.83
N TYR A 59 -38.92 -7.79 28.52
CA TYR A 59 -38.21 -8.84 27.82
C TYR A 59 -36.70 -8.63 27.95
N ARG A 60 -35.97 -9.70 28.22
CA ARG A 60 -34.50 -9.75 28.20
C ARG A 60 -34.03 -11.10 27.67
N LEU A 61 -32.83 -11.12 27.12
CA LEU A 61 -32.13 -12.37 26.83
C LEU A 61 -31.46 -12.89 28.10
N MET A 62 -31.28 -14.21 28.22
CA MET A 62 -30.46 -14.81 29.27
C MET A 62 -29.06 -14.17 29.30
N ASP A 63 -28.53 -13.94 30.50
CA ASP A 63 -27.16 -13.46 30.65
C ASP A 63 -26.20 -14.39 29.92
N GLY A 64 -25.46 -13.84 28.94
CA GLY A 64 -24.55 -14.61 28.10
C GLY A 64 -25.07 -14.98 26.71
N TYR A 65 -26.37 -14.85 26.42
CA TYR A 65 -26.90 -15.02 25.05
C TYR A 65 -26.61 -13.76 24.21
N ARG A 66 -25.35 -13.60 23.83
CA ARG A 66 -24.98 -12.83 22.66
C ARG A 66 -24.22 -13.80 21.76
N THR A 67 -24.49 -13.78 20.46
CA THR A 67 -23.55 -14.20 19.41
C THR A 67 -22.36 -13.25 19.47
N ARG A 68 -21.56 -13.42 20.52
CA ARG A 68 -20.47 -12.56 20.90
C ARG A 68 -19.23 -13.24 20.30
N LEU A 69 -18.51 -12.53 19.44
CA LEU A 69 -17.13 -12.86 19.02
C LEU A 69 -16.13 -12.80 20.21
N THR A 70 -16.53 -13.20 21.42
CA THR A 70 -15.74 -13.07 22.67
C THR A 70 -14.59 -14.07 22.79
N GLY A 71 -14.36 -14.88 21.77
CA GLY A 71 -13.21 -15.79 21.71
C GLY A 71 -12.01 -15.21 20.98
N LEU A 72 -12.04 -13.96 20.52
CA LEU A 72 -10.92 -13.36 19.79
C LEU A 72 -9.78 -12.97 20.74
N THR A 73 -8.59 -13.52 20.49
CA THR A 73 -7.33 -13.07 21.09
C THR A 73 -6.89 -11.72 20.47
N ALA A 74 -5.89 -11.05 21.06
CA ALA A 74 -5.33 -9.83 20.48
C ALA A 74 -4.75 -10.08 19.07
N GLY A 75 -3.96 -11.15 18.90
CA GLY A 75 -3.40 -11.52 17.58
C GLY A 75 -4.48 -11.91 16.56
N GLU A 76 -5.55 -12.55 17.01
CA GLU A 76 -6.72 -12.79 16.17
C GLU A 76 -7.40 -11.46 15.78
N ALA A 77 -7.54 -10.50 16.71
CA ALA A 77 -8.14 -9.21 16.40
C ALA A 77 -7.31 -8.41 15.37
N ASP A 78 -5.98 -8.44 15.46
CA ASP A 78 -5.09 -7.81 14.48
C ASP A 78 -5.21 -8.47 13.11
N SER A 79 -5.33 -9.81 13.08
CA SER A 79 -5.47 -10.59 11.84
C SER A 79 -6.78 -10.30 11.08
N LEU A 80 -7.84 -9.81 11.73
CA LEU A 80 -9.13 -9.50 11.09
C LEU A 80 -8.97 -8.55 9.89
N PHE A 81 -8.08 -7.57 10.00
CA PHE A 81 -7.81 -6.59 8.93
C PHE A 81 -7.17 -7.21 7.68
N PHE A 82 -6.63 -8.43 7.80
CA PHE A 82 -6.05 -9.20 6.70
C PHE A 82 -7.01 -10.26 6.13
N THR A 83 -8.28 -10.25 6.54
CA THR A 83 -9.30 -11.18 6.01
C THR A 83 -9.49 -10.99 4.51
N GLY A 84 -8.95 -11.92 3.72
CA GLY A 84 -8.92 -11.86 2.24
C GLY A 84 -7.53 -11.67 1.64
N LEU A 85 -6.50 -11.48 2.47
CA LEU A 85 -5.10 -11.24 2.09
C LEU A 85 -4.16 -12.26 2.78
N PRO A 86 -4.25 -13.57 2.47
CA PRO A 86 -3.47 -14.61 3.15
C PRO A 86 -1.95 -14.42 2.99
N GLY A 87 -1.46 -14.07 1.80
CA GLY A 87 -0.03 -13.83 1.58
C GLY A 87 0.53 -12.69 2.44
N PRO A 88 -0.12 -11.50 2.48
CA PRO A 88 0.28 -10.43 3.39
C PRO A 88 0.25 -10.81 4.87
N ALA A 89 -0.74 -11.60 5.30
CA ALA A 89 -0.79 -12.10 6.68
C ALA A 89 0.37 -13.04 7.00
N ASP A 90 0.71 -13.96 6.10
CA ASP A 90 1.86 -14.87 6.25
C ASP A 90 3.18 -14.08 6.33
N ALA A 91 3.37 -13.07 5.49
CA ALA A 91 4.55 -12.21 5.51
C ALA A 91 4.74 -11.44 6.84
N LEU A 92 3.64 -11.19 7.54
CA LEU A 92 3.61 -10.54 8.85
C LEU A 92 3.63 -11.53 10.03
N GLY A 93 3.65 -12.84 9.78
CA GLY A 93 3.58 -13.86 10.84
C GLY A 93 2.18 -14.08 11.42
N LEU A 94 1.13 -13.51 10.81
CA LEU A 94 -0.25 -13.59 11.26
C LEU A 94 -1.06 -14.70 10.58
N GLY A 95 -0.43 -15.53 9.73
CA GLY A 95 -1.11 -16.55 8.93
C GLY A 95 -1.93 -17.55 9.74
N SER A 96 -1.37 -18.06 10.84
CA SER A 96 -2.07 -19.01 11.73
C SER A 96 -3.23 -18.36 12.49
N GLU A 97 -3.03 -17.13 12.99
CA GLU A 97 -4.07 -16.37 13.70
C GLU A 97 -5.23 -16.04 12.75
N LEU A 98 -4.92 -15.63 11.50
CA LEU A 98 -5.93 -15.36 10.48
C LEU A 98 -6.76 -16.63 10.15
N ALA A 99 -6.12 -17.80 10.08
CA ALA A 99 -6.81 -19.05 9.86
C ALA A 99 -7.79 -19.38 11.01
N LEU A 100 -7.39 -19.13 12.26
CA LEU A 100 -8.24 -19.31 13.44
C LEU A 100 -9.41 -18.33 13.46
N VAL A 101 -9.16 -17.05 13.13
CA VAL A 101 -10.21 -16.05 12.99
C VAL A 101 -11.22 -16.42 11.93
N ARG A 102 -10.75 -16.84 10.75
CA ARG A 102 -11.64 -17.26 9.66
C ARG A 102 -12.52 -18.44 10.12
N LEU A 103 -11.95 -19.39 10.85
CA LEU A 103 -12.71 -20.51 11.42
C LEU A 103 -13.75 -20.02 12.43
N LYS A 104 -13.39 -19.10 13.33
CA LYS A 104 -14.31 -18.50 14.32
C LYS A 104 -15.42 -17.69 13.67
N LEU A 105 -15.11 -16.92 12.62
CA LEU A 105 -16.09 -16.17 11.84
C LEU A 105 -17.06 -17.09 11.12
N LEU A 106 -16.56 -18.11 10.40
CA LEU A 106 -17.41 -19.09 9.72
C LEU A 106 -18.30 -19.84 10.73
N ALA A 107 -17.75 -20.22 11.89
CA ALA A 107 -18.49 -20.87 12.96
C ALA A 107 -19.56 -19.98 13.60
N ALA A 108 -19.35 -18.66 13.63
CA ALA A 108 -20.31 -17.68 14.13
C ALA A 108 -21.43 -17.32 13.13
N LEU A 109 -21.23 -17.61 11.83
CA LEU A 109 -22.24 -17.36 10.80
C LEU A 109 -23.40 -18.38 10.87
N PRO A 110 -24.67 -17.95 10.64
CA PRO A 110 -25.80 -18.82 10.38
C PRO A 110 -25.56 -19.74 9.17
N GLY A 111 -26.19 -20.92 9.15
CA GLY A 111 -25.93 -21.98 8.15
C GLY A 111 -25.97 -21.51 6.69
N GLU A 112 -27.02 -20.80 6.28
CA GLU A 112 -27.17 -20.29 4.90
C GLU A 112 -26.06 -19.29 4.52
N LEU A 113 -25.64 -18.44 5.45
CA LEU A 113 -24.56 -17.47 5.24
C LEU A 113 -23.19 -18.13 5.22
N ARG A 114 -22.99 -19.18 6.04
CA ARG A 114 -21.78 -20.01 6.05
C ARG A 114 -21.60 -20.72 4.71
N GLU A 115 -22.63 -21.41 4.21
CA GLU A 115 -22.59 -22.09 2.91
C GLU A 115 -22.32 -21.11 1.75
N ARG A 116 -22.88 -19.90 1.83
CA ARG A 116 -22.60 -18.84 0.86
C ARG A 116 -21.14 -18.39 0.93
N ALA A 117 -20.60 -18.18 2.13
CA ALA A 117 -19.21 -17.76 2.33
C ALA A 117 -18.21 -18.83 1.86
N GLU A 118 -18.44 -20.10 2.19
CA GLU A 118 -17.62 -21.23 1.72
C GLU A 118 -17.62 -21.35 0.19
N ARG A 119 -18.78 -21.17 -0.44
CA ARG A 119 -18.92 -21.20 -1.91
C ARG A 119 -18.13 -20.09 -2.60
N VAL A 120 -18.12 -18.88 -2.04
CA VAL A 120 -17.29 -17.77 -2.57
C VAL A 120 -15.82 -18.08 -2.35
N GLY A 121 -15.43 -18.53 -1.15
CA GLY A 121 -14.04 -18.88 -0.83
C GLY A 121 -13.45 -20.01 -1.67
N ALA A 122 -14.28 -20.95 -2.13
CA ALA A 122 -13.86 -22.03 -3.03
C ALA A 122 -13.75 -21.59 -4.50
N ARG A 123 -14.25 -20.40 -4.86
CA ARG A 123 -14.34 -19.92 -6.26
C ARG A 123 -13.62 -18.60 -6.53
N PHE A 124 -13.21 -17.90 -5.48
CA PHE A 124 -12.49 -16.64 -5.56
C PHE A 124 -11.12 -16.81 -4.90
N HIS A 125 -10.07 -16.64 -5.70
CA HIS A 125 -8.68 -16.62 -5.24
C HIS A 125 -8.07 -15.27 -5.61
N LEU A 126 -7.68 -14.50 -4.59
CA LEU A 126 -6.97 -13.23 -4.77
C LEU A 126 -5.47 -13.50 -4.63
N ASP A 127 -4.78 -13.54 -5.76
CA ASP A 127 -3.33 -13.47 -5.82
C ASP A 127 -2.92 -12.06 -6.23
N ALA A 128 -2.35 -11.31 -5.29
CA ALA A 128 -1.88 -9.94 -5.51
C ALA A 128 -0.41 -9.89 -5.94
N THR A 129 0.25 -11.04 -6.17
CA THR A 129 1.65 -11.08 -6.59
C THR A 129 1.81 -10.84 -8.09
N ALA A 130 2.84 -10.08 -8.47
CA ALA A 130 3.15 -9.83 -9.87
C ALA A 130 3.84 -11.06 -10.48
N TRP A 131 3.35 -11.53 -11.63
CA TRP A 131 3.80 -12.77 -12.31
C TRP A 131 5.31 -12.82 -12.64
N TRP A 132 6.00 -11.68 -12.65
CA TRP A 132 7.38 -11.53 -13.14
C TRP A 132 8.36 -11.00 -12.09
N ARG A 133 7.94 -10.89 -10.82
CA ARG A 133 8.81 -10.42 -9.73
C ARG A 133 8.92 -11.48 -8.66
N THR A 134 10.14 -11.90 -8.37
CA THR A 134 10.43 -12.58 -7.12
C THR A 134 10.23 -11.58 -5.98
N PRO A 135 9.35 -11.85 -5.00
CA PRO A 135 9.22 -10.98 -3.84
C PRO A 135 10.59 -10.78 -3.20
N ALA A 136 11.00 -9.53 -3.00
CA ALA A 136 12.26 -9.25 -2.34
C ALA A 136 12.19 -9.77 -0.90
N ALA A 137 13.26 -10.41 -0.40
CA ALA A 137 13.29 -10.91 0.96
C ALA A 137 13.15 -9.76 1.97
N THR A 138 12.16 -9.85 2.85
CA THR A 138 11.90 -8.89 3.94
C THR A 138 12.06 -9.56 5.30
N PRO A 139 13.29 -9.95 5.70
CA PRO A 139 13.52 -10.75 6.91
C PRO A 139 13.10 -10.02 8.20
N HIS A 140 13.08 -8.67 8.17
CA HIS A 140 12.74 -7.84 9.33
C HIS A 140 11.29 -7.37 9.34
N LEU A 141 10.44 -7.84 8.41
CA LEU A 141 9.07 -7.35 8.28
C LEU A 141 8.22 -7.64 9.53
N ALA A 142 8.23 -8.88 10.03
CA ALA A 142 7.47 -9.25 11.23
C ALA A 142 7.91 -8.42 12.45
N ALA A 143 9.22 -8.35 12.73
CA ALA A 143 9.75 -7.56 13.84
C ALA A 143 9.47 -6.05 13.72
N LEU A 144 9.46 -5.52 12.49
CA LEU A 144 9.09 -4.13 12.24
C LEU A 144 7.60 -3.89 12.46
N ALA A 145 6.78 -4.87 12.11
CA ALA A 145 5.35 -4.80 12.30
C ALA A 145 4.99 -4.82 13.79
N ASP A 146 5.64 -5.70 14.58
CA ASP A 146 5.56 -5.69 16.05
C ASP A 146 5.87 -4.31 16.63
N ALA A 147 6.93 -3.66 16.14
CA ALA A 147 7.28 -2.31 16.57
C ALA A 147 6.22 -1.25 16.19
N VAL A 148 5.48 -1.43 15.09
CA VAL A 148 4.38 -0.54 14.69
C VAL A 148 3.15 -0.74 15.57
N TRP A 149 2.77 -1.99 15.83
CA TRP A 149 1.61 -2.31 16.67
C TRP A 149 1.82 -1.93 18.13
N GLU A 150 3.04 -2.13 18.63
CA GLU A 150 3.39 -1.86 20.02
C GLU A 150 3.99 -0.47 20.28
N GLU A 151 4.02 0.40 19.26
CA GLU A 151 4.58 1.75 19.32
C GLU A 151 6.02 1.79 19.89
N ARG A 152 6.86 0.86 19.43
CA ARG A 152 8.28 0.78 19.83
C ARG A 152 9.19 1.48 18.82
N THR A 153 10.15 2.24 19.33
CA THR A 153 11.19 2.88 18.53
C THR A 153 12.25 1.85 18.14
N VAL A 154 12.65 1.86 16.87
CA VAL A 154 13.62 0.90 16.32
C VAL A 154 14.81 1.63 15.70
N GLN A 155 15.98 0.99 15.75
CA GLN A 155 17.13 1.36 14.96
C GLN A 155 17.18 0.48 13.72
N ILE A 156 17.33 1.10 12.54
CA ILE A 156 17.38 0.42 11.25
C ILE A 156 18.70 0.71 10.52
N GLY A 157 19.31 -0.34 9.96
CA GLY A 157 20.37 -0.24 8.96
C GLY A 157 19.75 -0.21 7.57
N TYR A 158 19.67 0.97 6.95
CA TYR A 158 18.95 1.19 5.69
C TYR A 158 19.90 1.37 4.51
N ARG A 159 19.72 0.55 3.47
CA ARG A 159 20.47 0.67 2.21
C ARG A 159 19.88 1.77 1.32
N ARG A 160 20.71 2.78 1.01
CA ARG A 160 20.39 3.86 0.07
C ARG A 160 20.50 3.38 -1.39
N PHE A 161 20.03 4.23 -2.30
CA PHE A 161 20.07 3.96 -3.73
C PHE A 161 21.51 3.92 -4.28
N ASP A 162 22.41 4.71 -3.70
CA ASP A 162 23.85 4.74 -4.01
C ASP A 162 24.62 3.49 -3.51
N GLY A 163 23.93 2.55 -2.86
CA GLY A 163 24.52 1.33 -2.29
C GLY A 163 25.08 1.48 -0.88
N SER A 164 25.20 2.70 -0.34
CA SER A 164 25.64 2.94 1.03
C SER A 164 24.57 2.50 2.05
N THR A 165 25.02 2.06 3.23
CA THR A 165 24.12 1.73 4.35
C THR A 165 24.21 2.82 5.40
N VAL A 166 23.07 3.34 5.85
CA VAL A 166 22.98 4.34 6.92
C VAL A 166 22.17 3.83 8.09
N GLN A 167 22.62 4.14 9.30
CA GLN A 167 21.87 3.85 10.53
C GLN A 167 20.87 4.97 10.82
N ARG A 168 19.65 4.61 11.18
CA ARG A 168 18.60 5.56 11.55
C ARG A 168 17.79 5.03 12.73
N THR A 169 17.55 5.89 13.71
CA THR A 169 16.57 5.63 14.77
C THR A 169 15.24 6.24 14.38
N VAL A 170 14.20 5.43 14.33
CA VAL A 170 12.88 5.84 13.81
C VAL A 170 11.76 5.34 14.71
N ASP A 171 10.69 6.14 14.75
CA ASP A 171 9.40 5.75 15.33
C ASP A 171 8.51 5.25 14.15
N PRO A 172 8.31 3.93 14.00
CA PRO A 172 7.56 3.36 12.90
C PRO A 172 6.06 3.53 13.12
N LEU A 173 5.40 4.33 12.28
CA LEU A 173 4.01 4.76 12.50
C LEU A 173 2.99 3.81 11.86
N GLY A 174 3.33 3.24 10.69
CA GLY A 174 2.42 2.38 9.92
C GLY A 174 3.10 1.62 8.78
N LEU A 175 2.48 0.52 8.36
CA LEU A 175 2.92 -0.33 7.24
C LEU A 175 1.98 -0.22 6.06
N VAL A 176 2.54 -0.21 4.85
CA VAL A 176 1.77 -0.21 3.61
C VAL A 176 2.30 -1.28 2.65
N LEU A 177 1.39 -2.08 2.10
CA LEU A 177 1.66 -2.95 0.97
C LEU A 177 1.11 -2.29 -0.30
N LYS A 178 1.99 -1.87 -1.22
CA LYS A 178 1.60 -1.40 -2.57
C LYS A 178 2.14 -2.38 -3.60
N GLY A 179 1.22 -3.09 -4.25
CA GLY A 179 1.56 -4.22 -5.12
C GLY A 179 2.21 -5.34 -4.31
N ASP A 180 3.46 -5.65 -4.65
CA ASP A 180 4.30 -6.66 -3.99
C ASP A 180 5.32 -6.07 -2.99
N THR A 181 5.34 -4.74 -2.83
CA THR A 181 6.38 -4.06 -2.09
C THR A 181 5.86 -3.50 -0.77
N TRP A 182 6.51 -3.89 0.33
CA TRP A 182 6.24 -3.36 1.67
C TRP A 182 6.98 -2.05 1.93
N TYR A 183 6.27 -1.10 2.50
CA TYR A 183 6.76 0.20 2.94
C TYR A 183 6.43 0.41 4.42
N VAL A 184 7.30 1.12 5.13
CA VAL A 184 7.03 1.64 6.47
C VAL A 184 7.07 3.17 6.42
N LEU A 185 6.07 3.81 7.01
CA LEU A 185 6.09 5.24 7.28
C LEU A 185 6.61 5.43 8.70
N ALA A 186 7.67 6.21 8.86
CA ALA A 186 8.31 6.41 10.15
C ALA A 186 8.84 7.85 10.28
N ARG A 187 8.78 8.43 11.48
CA ARG A 187 9.43 9.71 11.77
C ARG A 187 10.80 9.47 12.44
N PRO A 188 11.76 10.40 12.30
CA PRO A 188 12.98 10.35 13.10
C PRO A 188 12.66 10.38 14.59
N SER A 189 13.29 9.53 15.40
CA SER A 189 13.06 9.54 16.84
C SER A 189 13.89 10.64 17.52
N PRO A 190 13.28 11.51 18.36
CA PRO A 190 13.97 12.61 19.03
C PRO A 190 14.98 12.14 20.12
N ALA A 191 14.95 10.87 20.51
CA ALA A 191 15.74 10.30 21.60
C ALA A 191 17.27 10.27 21.34
N THR A 192 17.76 10.70 20.18
CA THR A 192 19.18 10.55 19.79
C THR A 192 20.04 11.81 20.04
N THR A 193 19.52 12.89 20.60
CA THR A 193 20.30 14.16 20.69
C THR A 193 21.37 14.21 21.79
N ARG A 194 21.66 13.12 22.51
CA ARG A 194 22.74 13.10 23.51
C ARG A 194 23.54 11.80 23.45
N THR A 195 24.61 11.78 22.65
CA THR A 195 26.00 11.50 23.07
C THR A 195 26.88 11.32 21.82
N SER A 196 27.59 12.37 21.44
CA SER A 196 28.87 12.27 20.74
C SER A 196 29.71 13.49 21.13
N PRO A 197 30.98 13.35 21.56
CA PRO A 197 31.79 14.47 22.01
C PRO A 197 32.14 15.38 20.83
N ALA A 198 32.04 16.69 21.07
CA ALA A 198 32.22 17.73 20.08
C ALA A 198 33.63 17.74 19.46
N ALA A 199 33.67 17.87 18.13
CA ALA A 199 34.73 18.49 17.35
C ALA A 199 34.10 19.32 16.21
N PRO A 200 34.73 20.42 15.76
CA PRO A 200 34.02 21.68 15.54
C PRO A 200 33.48 21.90 14.12
N GLY A 201 32.35 22.61 14.07
CA GLY A 201 31.99 23.61 13.05
C GLY A 201 32.01 23.18 11.59
N ARG A 202 30.86 22.76 11.06
CA ARG A 202 30.57 22.83 9.61
C ARG A 202 29.06 23.09 9.41
N PRO A 203 28.66 24.02 8.52
CA PRO A 203 27.28 24.46 8.41
C PRO A 203 26.35 23.32 7.95
N ALA A 204 25.10 23.39 8.41
CA ALA A 204 24.02 22.45 8.13
C ALA A 204 23.88 22.18 6.62
N GLY A 205 24.05 20.92 6.22
CA GLY A 205 23.75 20.44 4.88
C GLY A 205 22.24 20.28 4.66
N PRO A 206 21.77 20.32 3.41
CA PRO A 206 20.35 20.33 3.08
C PRO A 206 19.65 18.98 3.39
N PRO A 207 18.31 18.97 3.50
CA PRO A 207 17.55 17.74 3.73
C PRO A 207 17.71 16.77 2.55
N ALA A 208 17.65 15.48 2.85
CA ALA A 208 17.96 14.38 1.93
C ALA A 208 17.01 14.31 0.72
N GLU A 209 17.36 15.08 -0.31
CA GLU A 209 17.06 14.81 -1.71
C GLU A 209 18.36 14.38 -2.38
N ASP A 210 18.37 13.24 -3.07
CA ASP A 210 19.36 12.96 -4.11
C ASP A 210 18.62 12.30 -5.28
N ALA A 211 18.08 13.16 -6.15
CA ALA A 211 17.77 12.87 -7.53
C ALA A 211 18.15 14.10 -8.37
N SER A 212 19.32 14.02 -9.03
CA SER A 212 19.70 14.67 -10.29
C SER A 212 21.15 15.16 -10.26
N GLY A 213 22.06 14.30 -10.74
CA GLY A 213 23.35 14.76 -11.28
C GLY A 213 23.17 15.08 -12.76
N ALA A 214 23.42 16.33 -13.15
CA ALA A 214 23.84 16.66 -14.50
C ALA A 214 24.81 17.84 -14.42
N GLU A 215 26.02 17.61 -14.91
CA GLU A 215 27.06 18.58 -15.13
C GLU A 215 26.63 19.58 -16.22
N HIS A 216 26.90 20.87 -15.99
CA HIS A 216 27.74 21.73 -16.84
C HIS A 216 27.48 23.20 -16.46
N ALA A 217 28.52 23.83 -15.92
CA ALA A 217 28.63 25.27 -15.90
C ALA A 217 29.21 25.74 -17.24
N GLU A 218 28.62 26.80 -17.81
CA GLU A 218 29.32 28.04 -18.22
C GLU A 218 28.40 28.87 -19.12
N HIS A 219 27.82 29.96 -18.60
CA HIS A 219 27.96 31.31 -19.15
C HIS A 219 27.07 32.34 -18.42
N MET A 220 27.66 33.52 -18.19
CA MET A 220 27.05 34.84 -18.01
C MET A 220 26.50 35.29 -16.63
N THR A 221 27.42 35.86 -15.86
CA THR A 221 27.46 37.29 -15.45
C THR A 221 26.17 38.02 -15.06
N ALA A 222 26.18 38.44 -13.78
CA ALA A 222 25.92 39.80 -13.29
C ALA A 222 24.49 40.37 -13.35
N SER A 223 23.80 40.30 -12.22
CA SER A 223 23.29 41.52 -11.55
C SER A 223 22.83 41.17 -10.13
N ALA A 224 23.71 41.46 -9.19
CA ALA A 224 23.34 41.68 -7.80
C ALA A 224 22.57 43.01 -7.67
N GLU A 225 21.98 43.21 -6.50
CA GLU A 225 21.35 44.45 -6.00
C GLU A 225 19.87 44.66 -6.33
N LYS A 226 19.01 44.11 -5.45
CA LYS A 226 18.19 44.98 -4.61
C LYS A 226 17.47 44.24 -3.49
N ARG A 227 17.41 44.95 -2.35
CA ARG A 227 16.50 44.79 -1.20
C ARG A 227 16.94 43.82 -0.10
N LYS A 228 17.87 44.36 0.68
CA LYS A 228 17.91 44.19 2.13
C LYS A 228 16.67 44.85 2.77
N LYS A 229 16.19 44.22 3.85
CA LYS A 229 15.48 44.81 5.02
C LYS A 229 13.94 44.89 4.93
N THR A 230 13.27 43.93 5.57
CA THR A 230 12.36 44.21 6.70
C THR A 230 12.32 42.98 7.61
N THR A 231 12.67 43.20 8.88
CA THR A 231 12.51 42.29 10.01
C THR A 231 11.05 42.33 10.44
N GLU A 232 10.36 41.20 10.47
CA GLU A 232 9.19 41.02 11.33
C GLU A 232 9.04 39.56 11.75
N THR A 233 8.92 39.40 13.05
CA THR A 233 8.93 38.19 13.86
C THR A 233 7.80 37.22 13.49
N ALA A 234 8.13 35.95 13.22
CA ALA A 234 7.18 34.84 13.27
C ALA A 234 7.86 33.59 13.87
N PRO A 235 7.16 32.82 14.72
CA PRO A 235 7.74 31.84 15.62
C PRO A 235 8.11 30.54 14.90
N GLY A 236 9.03 29.77 15.51
CA GLY A 236 9.61 28.55 14.96
C GLY A 236 8.58 27.55 14.42
N ARG A 237 8.83 27.05 13.21
CA ARG A 237 8.14 25.91 12.62
C ARG A 237 9.15 24.79 12.34
N ASP A 238 8.96 23.70 13.07
CA ASP A 238 9.11 22.30 12.68
C ASP A 238 10.35 21.89 11.89
N SER A 239 11.47 21.75 12.60
CA SER A 239 12.46 20.71 12.29
C SER A 239 12.15 19.38 12.99
N ASP A 240 11.01 19.31 13.67
CA ASP A 240 10.39 18.11 14.26
C ASP A 240 9.28 17.64 13.28
N ARG A 241 9.10 16.32 13.07
CA ARG A 241 7.95 15.70 12.34
C ARG A 241 7.90 15.61 10.79
N GLN A 242 9.00 15.48 10.04
CA GLN A 242 8.85 14.99 8.66
C GLN A 242 8.78 13.45 8.64
N VAL A 243 7.57 12.91 8.53
CA VAL A 243 7.33 11.47 8.30
C VAL A 243 8.03 11.08 7.00
N ARG A 244 8.76 9.96 7.03
CA ARG A 244 9.52 9.43 5.89
C ARG A 244 9.05 8.03 5.54
N THR A 245 9.16 7.69 4.27
CA THR A 245 8.79 6.37 3.74
C THR A 245 10.04 5.55 3.46
N TYR A 246 10.09 4.32 3.97
CA TYR A 246 11.18 3.38 3.74
C TYR A 246 10.65 2.10 3.11
N ARG A 247 11.35 1.56 2.10
CA ARG A 247 11.05 0.21 1.60
C ARG A 247 11.61 -0.82 2.55
N VAL A 248 10.79 -1.78 2.96
CA VAL A 248 11.18 -2.79 3.96
C VAL A 248 12.28 -3.71 3.42
N ASP A 249 12.28 -4.01 2.12
CA ASP A 249 13.33 -4.83 1.47
C ASP A 249 14.74 -4.20 1.52
N ARG A 250 14.83 -2.89 1.77
CA ARG A 250 16.09 -2.15 1.93
C ARG A 250 16.57 -2.06 3.39
N ILE A 251 15.77 -2.50 4.35
CA ILE A 251 16.19 -2.63 5.74
C ILE A 251 17.03 -3.90 5.88
N LYS A 252 18.30 -3.73 6.23
CA LYS A 252 19.27 -4.85 6.36
C LYS A 252 19.51 -5.25 7.80
N GLU A 253 19.29 -4.33 8.72
CA GLU A 253 19.40 -4.54 10.16
C GLU A 253 18.21 -3.86 10.84
N LEU A 254 17.67 -4.49 11.88
CA LEU A 254 16.64 -3.93 12.75
C LEU A 254 16.98 -4.29 14.19
N THR A 255 16.91 -3.32 15.09
CA THR A 255 17.13 -3.51 16.53
C THR A 255 16.09 -2.73 17.32
N ASP A 256 15.41 -3.40 18.24
CA ASP A 256 14.52 -2.75 19.21
C ASP A 256 15.36 -1.91 20.18
N THR A 257 15.01 -0.65 20.34
CA THR A 257 15.72 0.26 21.25
C THR A 257 15.25 0.13 22.70
N GLY A 258 14.15 -0.59 22.94
CA GLY A 258 13.48 -0.67 24.24
C GLY A 258 12.71 0.61 24.62
N LEU A 259 12.72 1.63 23.75
CA LEU A 259 11.96 2.86 23.93
C LEU A 259 10.61 2.72 23.24
N SER A 260 9.57 3.27 23.85
CA SER A 260 8.28 3.47 23.20
C SER A 260 8.10 4.91 22.76
N PHE A 261 7.27 5.11 21.75
CA PHE A 261 6.79 6.41 21.33
C PHE A 261 5.27 6.44 21.46
N THR A 262 4.66 7.61 21.24
CA THR A 262 3.21 7.73 21.10
C THR A 262 2.89 8.22 19.71
N ARG A 263 2.00 7.50 19.03
CA ARG A 263 1.48 7.90 17.71
C ARG A 263 0.69 9.22 17.84
N PRO A 264 0.81 10.15 16.89
CA PRO A 264 -0.01 11.37 16.90
C PRO A 264 -1.52 11.05 16.87
N ASP A 265 -2.32 11.80 17.63
CA ASP A 265 -3.78 11.60 17.71
C ASP A 265 -4.50 11.80 16.37
N ASP A 266 -3.90 12.59 15.47
CA ASP A 266 -4.39 12.92 14.13
C ASP A 266 -3.78 12.02 13.03
N PHE A 267 -3.14 10.91 13.39
CA PHE A 267 -2.49 10.03 12.43
C PHE A 267 -3.49 9.27 11.55
N ASP A 268 -3.47 9.56 10.25
CA ASP A 268 -4.23 8.86 9.20
C ASP A 268 -3.25 8.24 8.18
N LEU A 269 -3.02 6.93 8.30
CA LEU A 269 -2.11 6.20 7.41
C LEU A 269 -2.57 6.20 5.94
N PRO A 270 -3.84 5.90 5.60
CA PRO A 270 -4.35 6.06 4.24
C PRO A 270 -4.12 7.46 3.65
N ALA A 271 -4.43 8.53 4.39
CA ALA A 271 -4.27 9.89 3.89
C ALA A 271 -2.79 10.26 3.68
N LEU A 272 -1.91 9.92 4.63
CA LEU A 272 -0.47 10.13 4.50
C LEU A 272 0.12 9.34 3.32
N TRP A 273 -0.33 8.10 3.13
CA TRP A 273 0.11 7.29 2.01
C TRP A 273 -0.37 7.84 0.67
N ALA A 274 -1.63 8.28 0.57
CA ALA A 274 -2.17 8.88 -0.65
C ALA A 274 -1.40 10.15 -1.05
N ALA A 275 -1.17 11.05 -0.08
CA ALA A 275 -0.37 12.26 -0.29
C ALA A 275 1.07 11.93 -0.72
N TRP A 276 1.72 10.99 -0.02
CA TRP A 276 3.07 10.55 -0.41
C TRP A 276 3.09 9.88 -1.78
N ALA A 277 2.11 9.05 -2.12
CA ALA A 277 2.06 8.36 -3.40
C ALA A 277 1.87 9.35 -4.55
N GLU A 278 1.02 10.37 -4.38
CA GLU A 278 0.82 11.43 -5.36
C GLU A 278 2.07 12.30 -5.55
N GLU A 279 2.73 12.67 -4.46
CA GLU A 279 3.99 13.44 -4.49
C GLU A 279 5.14 12.61 -5.07
N PHE A 280 5.23 11.33 -4.72
CA PHE A 280 6.23 10.39 -5.22
C PHE A 280 6.05 10.12 -6.72
N GLU A 281 4.82 9.89 -7.16
CA GLU A 281 4.49 9.75 -8.58
C GLU A 281 4.72 11.08 -9.32
N SER A 282 4.48 12.24 -8.71
CA SER A 282 4.70 13.52 -9.39
C SER A 282 6.16 13.97 -9.40
N SER A 283 6.94 13.59 -8.40
CA SER A 283 8.38 13.87 -8.34
C SER A 283 9.20 13.00 -9.29
N ARG A 284 8.72 11.78 -9.61
CA ARG A 284 9.37 10.92 -10.60
C ARG A 284 9.09 11.33 -12.03
N TYR A 285 7.86 11.63 -12.40
CA TYR A 285 7.45 11.87 -13.79
C TYR A 285 7.60 13.35 -14.16
N ARG A 286 8.84 13.82 -14.31
CA ARG A 286 9.14 15.24 -14.64
C ARG A 286 9.49 15.47 -16.11
N LEU A 287 9.87 14.42 -16.83
CA LEU A 287 10.28 14.57 -18.22
C LEU A 287 9.06 14.54 -19.13
N HIS A 288 8.67 15.71 -19.62
CA HIS A 288 7.69 15.81 -20.69
C HIS A 288 8.36 15.41 -22.00
N THR A 289 7.74 14.52 -22.75
CA THR A 289 8.23 14.05 -24.05
C THR A 289 7.11 14.05 -25.06
N ARG A 290 7.43 14.48 -26.28
CA ARG A 290 6.54 14.38 -27.42
C ARG A 290 6.98 13.24 -28.30
N VAL A 291 6.06 12.32 -28.58
CA VAL A 291 6.32 11.17 -29.43
C VAL A 291 5.33 11.12 -30.59
N ARG A 292 5.69 10.39 -31.63
CA ARG A 292 4.80 10.00 -32.71
C ARG A 292 4.60 8.49 -32.68
N LEU A 293 3.35 8.06 -32.61
CA LEU A 293 2.95 6.66 -32.49
C LEU A 293 2.17 6.22 -33.73
N THR A 294 2.36 4.96 -34.14
CA THR A 294 1.42 4.30 -35.06
C THR A 294 0.10 3.97 -34.33
N ASP A 295 -0.95 3.56 -35.05
CA ASP A 295 -2.18 3.05 -34.42
C ASP A 295 -1.89 1.87 -33.48
N ARG A 296 -0.94 1.00 -33.88
CA ARG A 296 -0.44 -0.11 -33.06
C ARG A 296 0.29 0.40 -31.81
N GLY A 297 1.20 1.35 -31.96
CA GLY A 297 1.93 1.95 -30.82
C GLY A 297 0.98 2.58 -29.80
N LEU A 298 -0.05 3.29 -30.26
CA LEU A 298 -1.07 3.89 -29.41
C LEU A 298 -1.89 2.81 -28.66
N HIS A 299 -2.22 1.69 -29.32
CA HIS A 299 -2.91 0.56 -28.70
C HIS A 299 -2.04 -0.16 -27.65
N LEU A 300 -0.72 -0.18 -27.83
CA LEU A 300 0.22 -0.84 -26.91
C LEU A 300 0.56 -0.01 -25.66
N LEU A 301 0.29 1.30 -25.66
CA LEU A 301 0.59 2.20 -24.53
C LEU A 301 0.16 1.64 -23.17
N PRO A 302 -1.10 1.19 -22.96
CA PRO A 302 -1.52 0.68 -21.65
C PRO A 302 -0.80 -0.58 -21.18
N SER A 303 -0.14 -1.30 -22.09
CA SER A 303 0.53 -2.58 -21.80
C SER A 303 2.05 -2.44 -21.66
N LEU A 304 2.67 -1.53 -22.40
CA LEU A 304 4.11 -1.36 -22.44
C LEU A 304 4.60 -0.16 -21.61
N SER A 305 3.71 0.76 -21.26
CA SER A 305 4.03 1.95 -20.47
C SER A 305 3.44 1.92 -19.07
N SER A 306 4.01 2.73 -18.17
CA SER A 306 3.40 2.97 -16.87
C SER A 306 2.03 3.63 -17.04
N GLN A 307 1.13 3.47 -16.05
CA GLN A 307 -0.20 4.08 -16.08
C GLN A 307 -0.15 5.60 -16.30
N ARG A 308 0.85 6.28 -15.74
CA ARG A 308 1.02 7.73 -15.86
C ARG A 308 1.50 8.13 -17.25
N THR A 309 2.41 7.37 -17.84
CA THR A 309 2.84 7.58 -19.23
C THR A 309 1.72 7.28 -20.20
N ALA A 310 1.01 6.14 -20.03
CA ALA A 310 -0.12 5.74 -20.86
C ALA A 310 -1.30 6.74 -20.81
N ALA A 311 -1.50 7.44 -19.69
CA ALA A 311 -2.51 8.50 -19.58
C ALA A 311 -2.31 9.63 -20.61
N GLY A 312 -1.07 9.82 -21.09
CA GLY A 312 -0.76 10.76 -22.16
C GLY A 312 -1.49 10.46 -23.48
N ALA A 313 -1.98 9.23 -23.68
CA ALA A 313 -2.82 8.87 -24.84
C ALA A 313 -4.04 9.80 -25.01
N ALA A 314 -4.54 10.39 -23.92
CA ALA A 314 -5.63 11.38 -23.97
C ALA A 314 -5.26 12.66 -24.73
N THR A 315 -3.96 12.95 -24.91
CA THR A 315 -3.46 14.09 -25.67
C THR A 315 -3.27 13.80 -27.16
N ALA A 316 -3.56 12.57 -27.62
CA ALA A 316 -3.25 12.12 -28.95
C ALA A 316 -3.94 12.96 -30.03
N ARG A 317 -3.14 13.45 -30.98
CA ARG A 317 -3.58 14.21 -32.15
C ARG A 317 -3.18 13.46 -33.40
N ARG A 318 -4.15 13.15 -34.26
CA ARG A 318 -3.89 12.45 -35.53
C ARG A 318 -3.20 13.38 -36.52
N CYS A 319 -2.08 12.92 -37.06
CA CYS A 319 -1.27 13.60 -38.07
C CYS A 319 -1.74 13.26 -39.49
N ALA A 320 -1.31 14.06 -40.47
CA ALA A 320 -1.64 13.87 -41.89
C ALA A 320 -1.08 12.55 -42.48
N ASP A 321 0.00 12.02 -41.89
CA ASP A 321 0.63 10.75 -42.28
C ASP A 321 -0.04 9.52 -41.64
N GLY A 322 -1.16 9.71 -40.94
CA GLY A 322 -1.91 8.65 -40.30
C GLY A 322 -1.38 8.23 -38.93
N ARG A 323 -0.23 8.75 -38.47
CA ARG A 323 0.30 8.54 -37.12
C ARG A 323 -0.34 9.50 -36.11
N HIS A 324 -0.05 9.32 -34.83
CA HIS A 324 -0.54 10.15 -33.74
C HIS A 324 0.61 10.84 -33.03
N GLU A 325 0.53 12.16 -32.88
CA GLU A 325 1.41 12.90 -31.99
C GLU A 325 0.82 12.89 -30.58
N VAL A 326 1.62 12.49 -29.59
CA VAL A 326 1.18 12.32 -28.20
C VAL A 326 2.19 12.96 -27.27
N ASP A 327 1.69 13.75 -26.32
CA ASP A 327 2.47 14.33 -25.24
C ASP A 327 2.42 13.34 -24.05
N LEU A 328 3.56 12.72 -23.77
CA LEU A 328 3.75 11.75 -22.68
C LEU A 328 4.56 12.37 -21.55
N VAL A 329 4.43 11.81 -20.35
CA VAL A 329 5.30 12.14 -19.22
C VAL A 329 6.01 10.87 -18.79
N VAL A 330 7.33 10.94 -18.65
CA VAL A 330 8.20 9.82 -18.28
C VAL A 330 9.10 10.21 -17.12
N GLU A 331 9.67 9.20 -16.44
CA GLU A 331 10.44 9.45 -15.22
C GLU A 331 11.77 10.15 -15.49
N SER A 332 12.50 9.65 -16.49
CA SER A 332 13.83 10.16 -16.86
C SER A 332 14.21 9.61 -18.22
N VAL A 333 15.27 10.18 -18.82
CA VAL A 333 15.80 9.68 -20.09
C VAL A 333 16.16 8.19 -20.02
N PRO A 334 16.93 7.68 -19.03
CA PRO A 334 17.28 6.25 -18.99
C PRO A 334 16.09 5.30 -18.87
N VAL A 335 15.07 5.67 -18.08
CA VAL A 335 13.84 4.87 -17.94
C VAL A 335 13.07 4.85 -19.26
N ALA A 336 12.90 6.02 -19.89
CA ALA A 336 12.20 6.13 -21.15
C ALA A 336 12.92 5.38 -22.28
N VAL A 337 14.26 5.35 -22.30
CA VAL A 337 15.01 4.53 -23.27
C VAL A 337 14.64 3.05 -23.14
N HIS A 338 14.61 2.51 -21.93
CA HIS A 338 14.26 1.11 -21.71
C HIS A 338 12.81 0.80 -22.11
N GLU A 339 11.88 1.65 -21.68
CA GLU A 339 10.44 1.51 -21.96
C GLU A 339 10.14 1.63 -23.46
N PHE A 340 10.63 2.69 -24.11
CA PHE A 340 10.35 2.98 -25.51
C PHE A 340 11.03 2.01 -26.47
N SER A 341 12.10 1.33 -26.04
CA SER A 341 12.74 0.29 -26.85
C SER A 341 11.81 -0.87 -27.18
N ALA A 342 10.84 -1.19 -26.31
CA ALA A 342 9.88 -2.26 -26.52
C ALA A 342 8.90 -1.99 -27.67
N TYR A 343 8.73 -0.73 -28.07
CA TYR A 343 7.85 -0.32 -29.17
C TYR A 343 8.51 -0.49 -30.55
N GLY A 344 9.84 -0.55 -30.61
CA GLY A 344 10.58 -0.62 -31.87
C GLY A 344 10.19 0.54 -32.81
N ALA A 345 9.74 0.20 -34.02
CA ALA A 345 9.35 1.20 -35.03
C ALA A 345 7.97 1.85 -34.80
N ASP A 346 7.19 1.38 -33.82
CA ASP A 346 5.85 1.91 -33.54
C ASP A 346 5.87 3.23 -32.75
N LEU A 347 7.04 3.65 -32.21
CA LEU A 347 7.23 4.87 -31.44
C LEU A 347 8.46 5.64 -31.94
N GLU A 348 8.26 6.92 -32.28
CA GLU A 348 9.31 7.86 -32.64
C GLU A 348 9.35 9.01 -31.64
N VAL A 349 10.47 9.21 -30.94
CA VAL A 349 10.66 10.38 -30.05
C VAL A 349 10.93 11.63 -30.89
N ILE A 350 10.12 12.67 -30.70
CA ILE A 350 10.27 13.97 -31.33
C ILE A 350 11.05 14.92 -30.43
N ASP A 351 10.70 14.95 -29.14
CA ASP A 351 11.28 15.83 -28.12
C ASP A 351 11.27 15.11 -26.75
N PRO A 352 12.27 15.27 -25.88
CA PRO A 352 13.47 16.09 -26.04
C PRO A 352 14.59 15.40 -26.86
N PRO A 353 15.50 16.18 -27.48
CA PRO A 353 16.52 15.65 -28.39
C PRO A 353 17.52 14.72 -27.69
N GLU A 354 17.76 14.89 -26.39
CA GLU A 354 18.63 14.02 -25.60
C GLU A 354 18.02 12.62 -25.50
N LEU A 355 16.70 12.52 -25.26
CA LEU A 355 15.99 11.23 -25.23
C LEU A 355 16.00 10.56 -26.61
N ARG A 356 15.73 11.33 -27.66
CA ARG A 356 15.78 10.83 -29.04
C ARG A 356 17.16 10.24 -29.37
N THR A 357 18.22 10.94 -28.99
CA THR A 357 19.61 10.51 -29.23
C THR A 357 19.93 9.24 -28.47
N ALA A 358 19.62 9.21 -27.17
CA ALA A 358 19.89 8.06 -26.30
C ALA A 358 19.12 6.80 -26.75
N LEU A 359 17.84 6.94 -27.13
CA LEU A 359 17.05 5.82 -27.63
C LEU A 359 17.60 5.29 -28.97
N ALA A 360 17.99 6.18 -29.88
CA ALA A 360 18.56 5.80 -31.16
C ALA A 360 19.90 5.06 -30.98
N GLU A 361 20.75 5.49 -30.04
CA GLU A 361 21.99 4.78 -29.69
C GLU A 361 21.72 3.39 -29.11
N HIS A 362 20.77 3.28 -28.18
CA HIS A 362 20.39 2.02 -27.57
C HIS A 362 19.88 1.01 -28.61
N LEU A 363 18.96 1.43 -29.49
CA LEU A 363 18.40 0.58 -30.54
C LEU A 363 19.45 0.17 -31.58
N ARG A 364 20.36 1.06 -31.96
CA ARG A 364 21.49 0.73 -32.85
C ARG A 364 22.41 -0.32 -32.23
N ALA A 365 22.75 -0.17 -30.95
CA ALA A 365 23.58 -1.13 -30.23
C ALA A 365 22.89 -2.50 -30.10
N ALA A 366 21.58 -2.52 -29.88
CA ALA A 366 20.79 -3.76 -29.87
C ALA A 366 20.77 -4.42 -31.25
N ALA A 367 20.46 -3.68 -32.31
CA ALA A 367 20.41 -4.19 -33.68
C ALA A 367 21.75 -4.80 -34.12
N ALA A 368 22.88 -4.17 -33.76
CA ALA A 368 24.22 -4.64 -34.10
C ALA A 368 24.52 -6.07 -33.58
N ARG A 369 23.86 -6.51 -32.49
CA ARG A 369 24.03 -7.86 -31.93
C ARG A 369 23.34 -8.94 -32.77
N TYR A 370 22.33 -8.56 -33.55
CA TYR A 370 21.54 -9.48 -34.38
C TYR A 370 21.91 -9.40 -35.86
N THR A 371 22.75 -8.44 -36.26
CA THR A 371 23.29 -8.36 -37.63
C THR A 371 24.49 -9.29 -37.85
N THR A 372 25.11 -9.79 -36.79
CA THR A 372 26.16 -10.81 -36.87
C THR A 372 25.52 -12.19 -36.72
N PRO A 373 25.74 -13.15 -37.65
CA PRO A 373 25.28 -14.52 -37.47
C PRO A 373 25.86 -15.10 -36.18
N PRO A 374 25.10 -15.91 -35.42
CA PRO A 374 25.68 -16.63 -34.30
C PRO A 374 26.86 -17.47 -34.81
N GLU A 375 28.03 -17.38 -34.17
CA GLU A 375 29.15 -18.27 -34.46
C GLU A 375 28.66 -19.71 -34.34
N GLU A 376 28.73 -20.48 -35.43
CA GLU A 376 28.41 -21.90 -35.41
C GLU A 376 29.29 -22.57 -34.36
N ALA A 377 28.66 -23.09 -33.30
CA ALA A 377 29.34 -23.92 -32.32
C ALA A 377 30.00 -25.08 -33.07
N GLY A 378 31.34 -25.10 -33.04
CA GLY A 378 32.17 -26.06 -33.75
C GLY A 378 31.66 -27.48 -33.61
N GLU A 379 31.48 -28.10 -34.77
CA GLU A 379 31.50 -29.52 -35.09
C GLU A 379 31.93 -30.40 -33.89
N ALA A 380 30.95 -31.04 -33.26
CA ALA A 380 31.18 -32.06 -32.27
C ALA A 380 31.89 -33.25 -32.94
N ASP A 381 33.16 -33.39 -32.59
CA ASP A 381 34.04 -34.52 -32.82
C ASP A 381 33.26 -35.85 -32.71
N THR A 382 33.06 -36.51 -33.85
CA THR A 382 32.42 -37.83 -33.91
C THR A 382 33.50 -38.88 -33.66
N PRO A 383 33.43 -39.71 -32.61
CA PRO A 383 34.48 -40.68 -32.36
C PRO A 383 34.42 -41.77 -33.42
N GLU A 384 35.53 -41.89 -34.14
CA GLU A 384 35.82 -42.91 -35.13
C GLU A 384 35.71 -44.32 -34.51
N LYS A 385 34.87 -45.16 -35.11
CA LYS A 385 34.80 -46.60 -34.80
C LYS A 385 36.15 -47.25 -35.13
N ALA A 386 36.88 -47.72 -34.12
CA ALA A 386 37.94 -48.69 -34.30
C ALA A 386 37.38 -50.12 -34.15
N VAL A 387 37.66 -50.92 -35.18
CA VAL A 387 37.41 -52.36 -35.36
C VAL A 387 38.27 -53.20 -34.43
#